data_AF-A0A4P6PKQ5-F1
#
_entry.id   AF-A0A4P6PKQ5-F1
#
_cell.length_a   1.000
_cell.length_b   1.000
_cell.length_c   1.000
_cell.angle_alpha   90.00
_cell.angle_beta   90.00
_cell.angle_gamma   90.00
#
_symmetry.space_group_name_H-M   'P 1'
#
loop_
_entity.id
_entity.type
_entity.pdbx_description
1 polymer ?
#
loop_
_entity_poly.entity_id
_entity_poly.type
_entity_poly.pdbx_seq_one_letter_code
_entity_poly.pdbx_strand_id
1 'polypeptide(L)'
;MAHLQEIFRFLEIPSGPLADNVAASVAMYCRQFHPQGLQREDLVLLIARAFSAINDRHIAKRALTSMKPHSRHVERWLDILSELDHFPQLLPYFSLGVIRPADWAGAQLDRMWTLDFSLLKLSDAEKHEMMLYKTIRAIVDHMYVFWDATSGEGVLGLKGLDSFNIEPDRKLKQTLTQRHDLLEYIADLFARQKTGRDWKAIPALLNLDL
;
A
#
# COMPACT_ATOMS: atom_id res chain seq x y z
N MET A 1 15.74 16.71 11.31
CA MET A 1 15.75 16.51 12.78
C MET A 1 14.61 17.28 13.45
N ALA A 2 14.52 18.62 13.31
CA ALA A 2 13.47 19.42 13.94
C ALA A 2 12.03 18.93 13.63
N HIS A 3 11.76 18.61 12.36
CA HIS A 3 10.44 18.12 11.93
C HIS A 3 10.07 16.74 12.53
N LEU A 4 11.05 15.85 12.73
CA LEU A 4 10.81 14.54 13.32
C LEU A 4 10.50 14.65 14.82
N GLN A 5 11.20 15.53 15.53
CA GLN A 5 10.94 15.82 16.94
C GLN A 5 9.54 16.43 17.16
N GLU A 6 9.09 17.28 16.23
CA GLU A 6 7.73 17.82 16.24
C GLU A 6 6.69 16.71 16.10
N ILE A 7 6.88 15.77 15.16
CA ILE A 7 5.98 14.63 15.00
C ILE A 7 5.97 13.74 16.25
N PHE A 8 7.13 13.47 16.85
CA PHE A 8 7.20 12.68 18.09
C PHE A 8 6.43 13.34 19.24
N ARG A 9 6.50 14.66 19.34
CA ARG A 9 5.71 15.42 20.32
C ARG A 9 4.22 15.37 20.00
N PHE A 10 3.84 15.51 18.73
CA PHE A 10 2.46 15.42 18.28
C PHE A 10 1.86 14.03 18.55
N LEU A 11 2.64 12.98 18.34
CA LEU A 11 2.29 11.60 18.66
C LEU A 11 2.49 11.28 20.15
N GLU A 12 2.78 12.27 20.99
CA GLU A 12 3.08 12.18 22.43
C GLU A 12 3.91 10.93 22.77
N ILE A 13 5.00 10.75 22.03
CA ILE A 13 5.99 9.69 22.25
C ILE A 13 6.89 10.14 23.40
N PRO A 14 6.99 9.37 24.51
CA PRO A 14 7.85 9.72 25.61
C PRO A 14 9.31 9.87 25.16
N SER A 15 9.97 10.93 25.61
CA SER A 15 11.40 11.07 25.39
C SER A 15 12.18 9.98 26.13
N GLY A 16 13.24 9.48 25.52
CA GLY A 16 14.09 8.45 26.10
C GLY A 16 14.88 7.67 25.03
N PRO A 17 15.76 6.75 25.45
CA PRO A 17 16.67 6.06 24.54
C PRO A 17 15.97 5.32 23.40
N LEU A 18 14.79 4.76 23.65
CA LEU A 18 14.01 4.07 22.64
C LEU A 18 13.52 5.04 21.55
N ALA A 19 12.96 6.19 21.96
CA ALA A 19 12.50 7.21 21.04
C ALA A 19 13.66 7.80 20.21
N ASP A 20 14.82 7.99 20.83
CA ASP A 20 16.02 8.47 20.15
C ASP A 20 16.52 7.46 19.11
N ASN A 21 16.54 6.17 19.45
CA ASN A 21 16.93 5.09 18.55
C ASN A 21 15.96 4.96 17.36
N VAL A 22 14.66 5.04 17.60
CA VAL A 22 13.65 5.03 16.53
C VAL A 22 13.79 6.28 15.65
N ALA A 23 13.97 7.46 16.25
CA ALA A 23 14.17 8.70 15.51
C ALA A 23 15.43 8.64 14.63
N ALA A 24 16.53 8.10 15.15
CA ALA A 24 17.77 7.88 14.39
C ALA A 24 17.56 6.89 13.23
N SER A 25 16.86 5.78 13.48
CA SER A 25 16.56 4.75 12.48
C SER A 25 15.69 5.30 11.34
N VAL A 26 14.63 6.04 11.68
CA VAL A 26 13.78 6.73 10.69
C VAL A 26 14.59 7.76 9.92
N ALA A 27 15.45 8.54 10.58
CA ALA A 27 16.29 9.53 9.90
C ALA A 27 17.31 8.87 8.95
N MET A 28 17.89 7.74 9.31
CA MET A 28 18.80 6.97 8.44
C MET A 28 18.04 6.43 7.22
N TYR A 29 16.87 5.84 7.45
CA TYR A 29 16.00 5.35 6.39
C TYR A 29 15.66 6.45 5.38
N CYS A 30 15.23 7.63 5.85
CA CYS A 30 14.89 8.75 4.98
C CYS A 30 16.08 9.19 4.13
N ARG A 31 17.29 9.24 4.70
CA ARG A 31 18.50 9.60 3.94
C ARG A 31 18.83 8.59 2.84
N GLN A 32 18.61 7.30 3.10
CA GLN A 32 18.94 6.23 2.16
C GLN A 32 17.95 6.13 1.01
N PHE A 33 16.65 6.15 1.30
CA PHE A 33 15.61 5.85 0.31
C PHE A 33 14.87 7.09 -0.22
N HIS A 34 14.88 8.20 0.54
CA HIS A 34 14.14 9.43 0.20
C HIS A 34 15.00 10.68 0.44
N PRO A 35 16.14 10.83 -0.27
CA PRO A 35 17.08 11.93 -0.04
C PRO A 35 16.48 13.32 -0.28
N GLN A 36 15.39 13.40 -1.05
CA GLN A 36 14.64 14.64 -1.30
C GLN A 36 13.69 15.03 -0.15
N GLY A 37 13.61 14.20 0.90
CA GLY A 37 12.68 14.39 2.00
C GLY A 37 11.37 13.63 1.80
N LEU A 38 10.53 13.67 2.84
CA LEU A 38 9.24 13.00 2.92
C LEU A 38 8.20 13.97 3.45
N GLN A 39 6.94 13.72 3.11
CA GLN A 39 5.83 14.48 3.70
C GLN A 39 5.60 14.04 5.15
N ARG A 40 4.82 14.84 5.88
CA ARG A 40 4.52 14.56 7.29
C ARG A 40 3.83 13.21 7.46
N GLU A 41 2.90 12.89 6.57
CA GLU A 41 2.12 11.64 6.58
C GLU A 41 3.04 10.41 6.39
N ASP A 42 3.99 10.49 5.46
CA ASP A 42 4.98 9.43 5.25
C ASP A 42 5.82 9.18 6.51
N LEU A 43 6.22 10.26 7.20
CA LEU A 43 6.99 10.17 8.43
C LEU A 43 6.17 9.54 9.57
N VAL A 44 4.88 9.87 9.69
CA VAL A 44 4.00 9.24 10.68
C VAL A 44 3.86 7.74 10.41
N LEU A 45 3.72 7.33 9.14
CA LEU A 45 3.62 5.91 8.79
C LEU A 45 4.95 5.17 9.03
N LEU A 46 6.09 5.80 8.74
CA LEU A 46 7.41 5.25 9.06
C LEU A 46 7.62 5.08 10.56
N ILE A 47 7.15 6.03 11.37
CA ILE A 47 7.16 5.91 12.82
C ILE A 47 6.27 4.74 13.25
N ALA A 48 5.05 4.64 12.71
CA ALA A 48 4.15 3.52 13.01
C ALA A 48 4.80 2.16 12.71
N ARG A 49 5.45 2.03 11.54
CA ARG A 49 6.22 0.85 11.17
C ARG A 49 7.36 0.57 12.13
N ALA A 50 8.16 1.58 12.47
CA ALA A 50 9.33 1.39 13.32
C ALA A 50 8.93 0.89 14.72
N PHE A 51 7.85 1.43 15.30
CA PHE A 51 7.30 0.95 16.56
C PHE A 51 6.65 -0.44 16.45
N SER A 52 5.99 -0.74 15.32
CA SER A 52 5.48 -2.08 15.02
C SER A 52 6.60 -3.13 14.95
N ALA A 53 7.74 -2.80 14.33
CA ALA A 53 8.89 -3.69 14.20
C ALA A 53 9.58 -4.04 15.54
N ILE A 54 9.48 -3.16 16.54
CA ILE A 54 9.96 -3.42 17.92
C ILE A 54 8.85 -3.92 18.85
N ASN A 55 7.70 -4.32 18.29
CA ASN A 55 6.53 -4.83 19.00
C ASN A 55 5.86 -3.84 19.99
N ASP A 56 6.10 -2.53 19.83
CA ASP A 56 5.36 -1.50 20.56
C ASP A 56 4.09 -1.10 19.77
N ARG A 57 3.08 -1.96 19.88
CA ARG A 57 1.80 -1.76 19.17
C ARG A 57 1.03 -0.53 19.66
N HIS A 58 1.29 -0.04 20.89
CA HIS A 58 0.58 1.11 21.44
C HIS A 58 0.94 2.40 20.71
N ILE A 59 2.24 2.67 20.51
CA ILE A 59 2.67 3.85 19.77
C ILE A 59 2.33 3.74 18.29
N ALA A 60 2.52 2.55 17.69
CA ALA A 60 2.16 2.30 16.30
C ALA A 60 0.65 2.55 16.05
N LYS A 61 -0.21 2.07 16.95
CA LYS A 61 -1.66 2.30 16.91
C LYS A 61 -1.99 3.79 16.95
N ARG A 62 -1.40 4.54 17.88
CA ARG A 62 -1.60 6.00 17.99
C ARG A 62 -1.22 6.74 16.72
N ALA A 63 -0.07 6.40 16.14
CA ALA A 63 0.36 6.96 14.86
C ALA A 63 -0.67 6.69 13.75
N LEU A 64 -1.12 5.44 13.58
CA LEU A 64 -2.13 5.07 12.59
C LEU A 64 -3.49 5.73 12.83
N THR A 65 -3.93 5.87 14.08
CA THR A 65 -5.17 6.56 14.45
C THR A 65 -5.13 8.05 14.07
N SER A 66 -3.95 8.68 14.07
CA SER A 66 -3.80 10.08 13.69
C SER A 66 -3.91 10.34 12.18
N MET A 67 -3.86 9.30 11.35
CA MET A 67 -3.83 9.41 9.89
C MET A 67 -5.15 9.02 9.25
N LYS A 68 -5.66 9.84 8.32
CA LYS A 68 -6.74 9.44 7.40
C LYS A 68 -6.13 9.04 6.05
N PRO A 69 -6.57 7.96 5.40
CA PRO A 69 -7.70 7.08 5.77
C PRO A 69 -7.36 5.92 6.73
N HIS A 70 -6.11 5.78 7.17
CA HIS A 70 -5.62 4.59 7.92
C HIS A 70 -6.34 4.31 9.24
N SER A 71 -6.83 5.36 9.93
CA SER A 71 -7.49 5.26 11.23
C SER A 71 -8.73 4.37 11.28
N ARG A 72 -9.32 4.02 10.12
CA ARG A 72 -10.47 3.11 10.04
C ARG A 72 -10.12 1.63 10.25
N HIS A 73 -8.89 1.22 9.95
CA HIS A 73 -8.49 -0.20 9.92
C HIS A 73 -7.14 -0.41 10.60
N VAL A 74 -6.95 0.20 11.77
CA VAL A 74 -5.65 0.24 12.47
C VAL A 74 -5.10 -1.16 12.73
N GLU A 75 -5.92 -2.11 13.17
CA GLU A 75 -5.46 -3.47 13.47
C GLU A 75 -4.90 -4.17 12.23
N ARG A 76 -5.56 -4.03 11.07
CA ARG A 76 -5.07 -4.61 9.81
C ARG A 76 -3.75 -3.99 9.35
N TRP A 77 -3.56 -2.69 9.58
CA TRP A 77 -2.27 -2.05 9.35
C TRP A 77 -1.18 -2.59 10.28
N LEU A 78 -1.49 -2.76 11.56
CA LEU A 78 -0.52 -3.28 12.53
C LEU A 78 -0.04 -4.68 12.18
N ASP A 79 -0.91 -5.54 11.66
CA ASP A 79 -0.53 -6.89 11.24
C ASP A 79 0.45 -6.85 10.05
N ILE A 80 0.24 -5.93 9.11
CA ILE A 80 1.06 -5.87 7.88
C ILE A 80 2.37 -5.12 8.06
N LEU A 81 2.40 -4.06 8.89
CA LEU A 81 3.57 -3.19 9.00
C LEU A 81 4.80 -3.94 9.54
N SER A 82 4.58 -4.96 10.38
CA SER A 82 5.62 -5.84 10.90
C SER A 82 6.15 -6.85 9.88
N GLU A 83 5.36 -7.20 8.87
CA GLU A 83 5.67 -8.28 7.91
C GLU A 83 6.23 -7.77 6.58
N LEU A 84 6.19 -6.45 6.35
CA LEU A 84 6.55 -5.87 5.06
C LEU A 84 8.07 -5.72 4.88
N ASP A 85 8.69 -6.55 4.04
CA ASP A 85 10.09 -6.39 3.65
C ASP A 85 10.32 -5.22 2.67
N HIS A 86 9.36 -4.95 1.78
CA HIS A 86 9.49 -4.01 0.65
C HIS A 86 8.80 -2.66 0.91
N PHE A 87 8.88 -2.19 2.15
CA PHE A 87 8.20 -0.97 2.57
C PHE A 87 8.64 0.31 1.86
N PRO A 88 9.92 0.53 1.49
CA PRO A 88 10.31 1.74 0.75
C PRO A 88 9.56 1.92 -0.56
N GLN A 89 9.35 0.84 -1.29
CA GLN A 89 8.66 0.85 -2.57
C GLN A 89 7.15 1.09 -2.38
N LEU A 90 6.57 0.64 -1.27
CA LEU A 90 5.15 0.76 -0.99
C LEU A 90 4.73 2.02 -0.24
N LEU A 91 5.67 2.67 0.46
CA LEU A 91 5.40 3.84 1.31
C LEU A 91 4.56 4.93 0.59
N PRO A 92 4.90 5.37 -0.64
CA PRO A 92 4.10 6.40 -1.31
C PRO A 92 2.64 5.96 -1.56
N TYR A 93 2.43 4.68 -1.87
CA TYR A 93 1.09 4.15 -2.13
C TYR A 93 0.27 4.01 -0.84
N PHE A 94 0.92 3.71 0.28
CA PHE A 94 0.24 3.70 1.58
C PHE A 94 -0.13 5.10 2.01
N SER A 95 0.81 6.04 2.05
CA SER A 95 0.57 7.40 2.54
C SER A 95 -0.51 8.13 1.74
N LEU A 96 -0.58 7.91 0.43
CA LEU A 96 -1.62 8.48 -0.44
C LEU A 96 -2.97 7.73 -0.35
N GLY A 97 -3.03 6.60 0.35
CA GLY A 97 -4.23 5.76 0.42
C GLY A 97 -4.55 5.03 -0.89
N VAL A 98 -3.60 4.96 -1.82
CA VAL A 98 -3.68 4.14 -3.04
C VAL A 98 -3.84 2.68 -2.66
N ILE A 99 -3.01 2.21 -1.71
CA ILE A 99 -3.14 0.87 -1.14
C ILE A 99 -3.62 1.00 0.30
N ARG A 100 -4.77 0.39 0.61
CA ARG A 100 -5.34 0.45 1.96
C ARG A 100 -6.25 -0.73 2.26
N PRO A 101 -6.39 -1.15 3.52
CA PRO A 101 -7.46 -2.05 3.92
C PRO A 101 -8.84 -1.41 3.70
N ALA A 102 -9.84 -2.24 3.47
CA ALA A 102 -11.23 -1.84 3.32
C ALA A 102 -12.19 -2.95 3.83
N ASP A 103 -13.38 -2.58 4.27
CA ASP A 103 -14.37 -3.55 4.75
C ASP A 103 -15.00 -4.31 3.59
N TRP A 104 -15.20 -5.63 3.76
CA TRP A 104 -15.90 -6.45 2.78
C TRP A 104 -16.75 -7.52 3.46
N ALA A 105 -18.07 -7.34 3.37
CA ALA A 105 -19.04 -8.24 3.98
C ALA A 105 -19.12 -9.64 3.30
N GLY A 106 -18.45 -9.85 2.17
CA GLY A 106 -18.58 -11.07 1.37
C GLY A 106 -17.46 -12.11 1.54
N ALA A 107 -16.41 -11.87 2.33
CA ALA A 107 -15.33 -12.86 2.53
C ALA A 107 -15.36 -13.39 3.97
N GLN A 108 -15.08 -14.70 4.14
CA GLN A 108 -15.04 -15.36 5.45
C GLN A 108 -14.07 -14.69 6.44
N LEU A 109 -13.00 -14.05 5.95
CA LEU A 109 -11.98 -13.42 6.77
C LEU A 109 -12.06 -11.89 6.86
N ASP A 110 -13.04 -11.23 6.20
CA ASP A 110 -13.13 -9.75 6.14
C ASP A 110 -11.77 -9.08 5.86
N ARG A 111 -10.98 -9.66 4.95
CA ARG A 111 -9.64 -9.22 4.57
C ARG A 111 -9.65 -8.74 3.13
N MET A 112 -10.10 -7.51 2.94
CA MET A 112 -9.97 -6.81 1.67
C MET A 112 -8.91 -5.72 1.76
N TRP A 113 -8.04 -5.72 0.77
CA TRP A 113 -7.16 -4.60 0.44
C TRP A 113 -7.68 -3.94 -0.82
N THR A 114 -7.63 -2.62 -0.89
CA THR A 114 -7.97 -1.83 -2.07
C THR A 114 -6.69 -1.34 -2.72
N LEU A 115 -6.61 -1.45 -4.04
CA LEU A 115 -5.69 -0.71 -4.91
C LEU A 115 -6.53 0.30 -5.72
N ASP A 116 -6.40 1.57 -5.36
CA ASP A 116 -7.16 2.70 -5.92
C ASP A 116 -6.34 3.42 -6.99
N PHE A 117 -6.60 3.05 -8.23
CA PHE A 117 -5.99 3.61 -9.42
C PHE A 117 -6.35 5.07 -9.67
N SER A 118 -7.49 5.55 -9.15
CA SER A 118 -7.88 6.97 -9.29
C SER A 118 -6.93 7.91 -8.54
N LEU A 119 -6.15 7.37 -7.59
CA LEU A 119 -5.14 8.08 -6.82
C LEU A 119 -3.73 7.94 -7.40
N LEU A 120 -3.53 7.08 -8.41
CA LEU A 120 -2.27 6.98 -9.12
C LEU A 120 -2.13 8.15 -10.10
N LYS A 121 -1.20 9.05 -9.80
CA LYS A 121 -0.79 10.10 -10.74
C LYS A 121 0.20 9.50 -11.74
N LEU A 122 -0.31 8.95 -12.84
CA LEU A 122 0.53 8.52 -13.96
C LEU A 122 0.85 9.71 -14.88
N SER A 123 2.13 9.84 -15.24
CA SER A 123 2.56 10.71 -16.33
C SER A 123 1.99 10.24 -17.67
N ASP A 124 1.97 11.13 -18.68
CA ASP A 124 1.49 10.77 -20.01
C ASP A 124 2.34 9.66 -20.68
N ALA A 125 3.61 9.54 -20.29
CA ALA A 125 4.46 8.43 -20.73
C ALA A 125 4.04 7.10 -20.07
N GLU A 126 3.63 7.12 -18.81
CA GLU A 126 3.19 5.92 -18.06
C GLU A 126 1.78 5.46 -18.42
N LYS A 127 0.98 6.36 -19.01
CA LYS A 127 -0.32 6.06 -19.61
C LYS A 127 -0.23 5.16 -20.86
N HIS A 128 0.97 4.88 -21.37
CA HIS A 128 1.15 3.86 -22.39
C HIS A 128 0.90 2.47 -21.80
N GLU A 129 0.07 1.68 -22.47
CA GLU A 129 -0.38 0.34 -22.04
C GLU A 129 0.76 -0.55 -21.50
N MET A 130 1.87 -0.67 -22.22
CA MET A 130 3.00 -1.51 -21.76
C MET A 130 3.62 -1.00 -20.44
N MET A 131 3.65 0.32 -20.23
CA MET A 131 4.15 0.89 -18.98
C MET A 131 3.15 0.69 -17.85
N LEU A 132 1.85 0.85 -18.11
CA LEU A 132 0.78 0.57 -17.16
C LEU A 132 0.88 -0.86 -16.62
N TYR A 133 0.96 -1.87 -17.48
CA TYR A 133 1.09 -3.28 -17.08
C TYR A 133 2.36 -3.56 -16.26
N LYS A 134 3.47 -2.89 -16.57
CA LYS A 134 4.72 -2.99 -15.80
C LYS A 134 4.57 -2.36 -14.41
N THR A 135 3.97 -1.19 -14.33
CA THR A 135 3.71 -0.49 -13.05
C THR A 135 2.79 -1.31 -12.16
N ILE A 136 1.70 -1.83 -12.72
CA ILE A 136 0.75 -2.65 -11.98
C ILE A 136 1.40 -3.92 -11.47
N ARG A 137 2.20 -4.59 -12.30
CA ARG A 137 2.97 -5.75 -11.87
C ARG A 137 3.91 -5.43 -10.72
N ALA A 138 4.68 -4.34 -10.82
CA ALA A 138 5.60 -3.96 -9.76
C ALA A 138 4.87 -3.69 -8.43
N ILE A 139 3.71 -3.02 -8.48
CA ILE A 139 2.89 -2.77 -7.29
C ILE A 139 2.35 -4.08 -6.71
N VAL A 140 1.70 -4.90 -7.54
CA VAL A 140 1.09 -6.17 -7.13
C VAL A 140 2.15 -7.15 -6.60
N ASP A 141 3.34 -7.17 -7.20
CA ASP A 141 4.46 -8.00 -6.77
C ASP A 141 4.87 -7.71 -5.31
N HIS A 142 4.78 -6.46 -4.88
CA HIS A 142 5.04 -6.06 -3.51
C HIS A 142 3.84 -6.28 -2.56
N MET A 143 2.62 -6.42 -3.09
CA MET A 143 1.42 -6.65 -2.29
C MET A 143 1.20 -8.10 -1.91
N TYR A 144 1.82 -9.08 -2.58
CA TYR A 144 1.57 -10.50 -2.33
C TYR A 144 1.67 -10.89 -0.85
N VAL A 145 2.61 -10.31 -0.10
CA VAL A 145 2.79 -10.58 1.33
C VAL A 145 1.53 -10.35 2.17
N PHE A 146 0.58 -9.54 1.69
CA PHE A 146 -0.68 -9.28 2.40
C PHE A 146 -1.57 -10.52 2.58
N TRP A 147 -1.31 -11.56 1.79
CA TRP A 147 -2.07 -12.80 1.81
C TRP A 147 -1.23 -14.00 2.26
N ASP A 148 0.04 -13.82 2.62
CA ASP A 148 0.90 -14.92 3.07
C ASP A 148 0.37 -15.51 4.39
N ALA A 149 0.06 -14.65 5.36
CA ALA A 149 -0.48 -15.07 6.66
C ALA A 149 -1.83 -15.80 6.57
N THR A 150 -2.55 -15.65 5.45
CA THR A 150 -3.85 -16.32 5.19
C THR A 150 -3.76 -17.39 4.12
N SER A 151 -2.56 -17.78 3.71
CA SER A 151 -2.35 -18.80 2.67
C SER A 151 -3.12 -18.49 1.37
N GLY A 152 -3.15 -17.22 0.97
CA GLY A 152 -3.82 -16.75 -0.24
C GLY A 152 -5.30 -16.38 -0.07
N GLU A 153 -5.88 -16.52 1.12
CA GLU A 153 -7.28 -16.13 1.34
C GLU A 153 -7.44 -14.62 1.55
N GLY A 154 -8.34 -14.00 0.80
CA GLY A 154 -8.66 -12.58 0.91
C GLY A 154 -9.12 -12.00 -0.43
N VAL A 155 -9.26 -10.67 -0.46
CA VAL A 155 -9.74 -9.94 -1.65
C VAL A 155 -8.82 -8.78 -1.96
N LEU A 156 -8.49 -8.61 -3.24
CA LEU A 156 -7.98 -7.34 -3.78
C LEU A 156 -9.13 -6.62 -4.49
N GLY A 157 -9.61 -5.56 -3.87
CA GLY A 157 -10.53 -4.59 -4.44
C GLY A 157 -9.78 -3.63 -5.37
N LEU A 158 -10.25 -3.45 -6.59
CA LEU A 158 -9.66 -2.58 -7.59
C LEU A 158 -10.63 -1.43 -7.84
N LYS A 159 -10.16 -0.20 -7.68
CA LYS A 159 -10.97 1.02 -7.81
C LYS A 159 -10.32 1.98 -8.79
N GLY A 160 -11.12 2.75 -9.52
CA GLY A 160 -10.67 3.75 -10.48
C GLY A 160 -10.07 3.16 -11.75
N LEU A 161 -10.42 1.93 -12.15
CA LEU A 161 -9.93 1.29 -13.37
C LEU A 161 -10.27 2.13 -14.61
N ASP A 162 -11.43 2.80 -14.61
CA ASP A 162 -11.87 3.66 -15.71
C ASP A 162 -11.03 4.93 -15.86
N SER A 163 -10.24 5.31 -14.85
CA SER A 163 -9.32 6.46 -14.93
C SER A 163 -8.19 6.24 -15.95
N PHE A 164 -7.97 5.01 -16.39
CA PHE A 164 -7.03 4.67 -17.46
C PHE A 164 -7.66 4.62 -18.86
N ASN A 165 -8.97 4.85 -18.99
CA ASN A 165 -9.59 5.04 -20.31
C ASN A 165 -9.18 6.41 -20.84
N ILE A 166 -8.03 6.46 -21.51
CA ILE A 166 -7.45 7.68 -22.05
C ILE A 166 -8.25 8.09 -23.30
N GLU A 167 -9.04 9.15 -23.14
CA GLU A 167 -9.82 9.94 -24.12
C GLU A 167 -11.14 9.34 -24.68
N PRO A 168 -12.28 10.05 -24.53
CA PRO A 168 -13.54 9.70 -25.19
C PRO A 168 -13.59 10.01 -26.69
N ASP A 169 -12.63 10.76 -27.27
CA ASP A 169 -12.88 11.48 -28.53
C ASP A 169 -11.73 11.51 -29.56
N ARG A 170 -10.78 10.58 -29.53
CA ARG A 170 -9.78 10.46 -30.61
C ARG A 170 -9.84 9.13 -31.35
N LYS A 171 -10.29 9.23 -32.60
CA LYS A 171 -10.29 8.20 -33.68
C LYS A 171 -8.89 7.72 -34.12
N LEU A 172 -7.93 7.54 -33.22
CA LEU A 172 -6.57 7.11 -33.60
C LEU A 172 -6.09 5.95 -32.73
N LYS A 173 -6.28 4.73 -33.26
CA LYS A 173 -5.47 3.50 -33.05
C LYS A 173 -4.55 3.50 -31.82
N GLN A 174 -5.11 3.54 -30.62
CA GLN A 174 -4.40 3.18 -29.39
C GLN A 174 -5.15 2.00 -28.76
N THR A 175 -4.40 0.97 -28.43
CA THR A 175 -4.86 -0.25 -27.75
C THR A 175 -5.31 0.14 -26.35
N LEU A 176 -6.61 0.46 -26.23
CA LEU A 176 -7.24 0.71 -24.95
C LEU A 176 -7.29 -0.63 -24.20
N THR A 177 -6.52 -0.74 -23.11
CA THR A 177 -6.66 -1.86 -22.19
C THR A 177 -8.07 -1.84 -21.63
N GLN A 178 -8.88 -2.84 -21.95
CA GLN A 178 -10.21 -2.90 -21.36
C GLN A 178 -10.06 -3.25 -19.88
N ARG A 179 -10.96 -2.71 -19.05
CA ARG A 179 -11.04 -3.03 -17.61
C ARG A 179 -10.95 -4.54 -17.33
N HIS A 180 -11.55 -5.35 -18.20
CA HIS A 180 -11.53 -6.80 -18.11
C HIS A 180 -10.12 -7.39 -18.30
N ASP A 181 -9.37 -6.92 -19.30
CA ASP A 181 -8.00 -7.36 -19.59
C ASP A 181 -7.07 -7.09 -18.39
N LEU A 182 -7.29 -5.99 -17.68
CA LEU A 182 -6.50 -5.67 -16.49
C LEU A 182 -6.85 -6.57 -15.29
N LEU A 183 -8.13 -6.90 -15.12
CA LEU A 183 -8.57 -7.87 -14.11
C LEU A 183 -7.99 -9.25 -14.38
N GLU A 184 -8.06 -9.73 -15.62
CA GLU A 184 -7.49 -11.02 -16.01
C GLU A 184 -5.97 -11.04 -15.81
N TYR A 185 -5.28 -9.97 -16.19
CA TYR A 185 -3.84 -9.86 -15.97
C TYR A 185 -3.45 -9.94 -14.49
N ILE A 186 -4.15 -9.23 -13.61
CA ILE A 186 -3.86 -9.27 -12.17
C ILE A 186 -4.21 -10.66 -11.61
N ALA A 187 -5.28 -11.31 -12.10
CA ALA A 187 -5.64 -12.65 -11.68
C ALA A 187 -4.54 -13.66 -12.06
N ASP A 188 -3.98 -13.53 -13.26
CA ASP A 188 -2.84 -14.31 -13.74
C ASP A 188 -1.59 -14.12 -12.88
N LEU A 189 -1.31 -12.89 -12.44
CA LEU A 189 -0.21 -12.60 -11.52
C LEU A 189 -0.36 -13.38 -10.20
N PHE A 190 -1.54 -13.33 -9.57
CA PHE A 190 -1.81 -14.10 -8.36
C PHE A 190 -1.77 -15.62 -8.58
N ALA A 191 -2.32 -16.11 -9.70
CA ALA A 191 -2.29 -17.53 -10.03
C ALA A 191 -0.86 -18.07 -10.15
N ARG A 192 0.05 -17.29 -10.74
CA ARG A 192 1.48 -17.65 -10.85
C ARG A 192 2.18 -17.70 -9.50
N GLN A 193 1.75 -16.89 -8.53
CA GLN A 193 2.36 -16.88 -7.20
C GLN A 193 1.88 -18.01 -6.29
N LYS A 194 0.71 -18.59 -6.56
CA LYS A 194 0.11 -19.61 -5.69
C LYS A 194 1.11 -20.69 -5.27
N THR A 195 1.76 -21.33 -6.23
CA THR A 195 2.74 -22.39 -5.98
C THR A 195 4.01 -21.86 -5.34
N GLY A 196 4.51 -20.71 -5.79
CA GLY A 196 5.77 -20.12 -5.31
C GLY A 196 5.71 -19.67 -3.85
N ARG A 197 4.49 -19.38 -3.34
CA ARG A 197 4.25 -18.91 -1.97
C ARG A 197 3.52 -19.92 -1.08
N ASP A 198 3.32 -21.14 -1.56
CA ASP A 198 2.58 -22.21 -0.85
C ASP A 198 1.16 -21.79 -0.42
N TRP A 199 0.49 -21.00 -1.25
CA TRP A 199 -0.88 -20.58 -0.96
C TRP A 199 -1.88 -21.69 -1.27
N LYS A 200 -2.82 -21.89 -0.35
CA LYS A 200 -3.94 -22.84 -0.50
C LYS A 200 -5.02 -22.28 -1.42
N ALA A 201 -5.27 -20.98 -1.31
CA ALA A 201 -6.22 -20.22 -2.12
C ALA A 201 -5.50 -19.22 -3.04
N ILE A 202 -6.25 -18.58 -3.94
CA ILE A 202 -5.80 -17.43 -4.72
C ILE A 202 -6.63 -16.24 -4.25
N PRO A 203 -6.04 -15.07 -3.97
CA PRO A 203 -6.80 -13.89 -3.61
C PRO A 203 -7.85 -13.57 -4.68
N ALA A 204 -9.10 -13.34 -4.25
CA ALA A 204 -10.16 -12.98 -5.17
C ALA A 204 -9.98 -11.52 -5.64
N LEU A 205 -10.36 -11.24 -6.88
CA LEU A 205 -10.43 -9.88 -7.40
C LEU A 205 -11.84 -9.36 -7.35
N LEU A 206 -12.00 -8.11 -6.94
CA LEU A 206 -13.27 -7.40 -6.93
C LEU A 206 -13.11 -6.04 -7.60
N ASN A 207 -13.91 -5.78 -8.63
CA ASN A 207 -14.01 -4.43 -9.16
C ASN A 207 -14.96 -3.59 -8.28
N LEU A 208 -14.49 -2.44 -7.82
CA LEU A 208 -15.22 -1.52 -6.95
C LEU A 208 -15.89 -0.36 -7.69
N ASP A 209 -15.70 -0.25 -9.01
CA ASP A 209 -16.28 0.80 -9.87
C ASP A 209 -17.69 0.43 -10.38
N LEU A 210 -18.52 -0.20 -9.55
CA LEU A 210 -19.88 -0.65 -9.89
C LEU A 210 -20.94 0.45 -9.75
#